data_AF-A0A7R9QSP2-F1
#
_entry.id   AF-A0A7R9QSP2-F1
#
_cell.length_a   1.000
_cell.length_b   1.000
_cell.length_c   1.000
_cell.angle_alpha   90.00
_cell.angle_beta   90.00
_cell.angle_gamma   90.00
#
_symmetry.space_group_name_H-M   'P 1'
#
loop_
_entity.id
_entity.type
_entity.pdbx_description
1 polymer ?
#
loop_
_entity_poly.entity_id
_entity_poly.type
_entity_poly.pdbx_seq_one_letter_code
_entity_poly.pdbx_strand_id
1 'polypeptide(L)'
;MHLIDRTTDEFRFCCLARHVETCYPAPESLEFSSCEDLMSNSILRVCIWVLGVVALVGNITVILWRTKYRITNKVHSFLIINLALGDLLMGIYMLIIAGVDAYYRGIYFIVDAMWRQSTLCHFAGFLSTLSSEFSVFTLTVITLDRFVTIVFPLKFRKIKMKNACIIMSLLWIVCIALSAVPLVVPLMDLNYFDNFYGRSGVCLALHITQERPNGWEYSVFVFLVLNFLSFTTIAIAYLWMFFVAKNTTIAVRTPEHKIHNRMARRMMFIVMTDFWCWMPIILLGIISFYGVKIPPQAFAWVAVFVLPLNAAVNPTLYTLSTLVYRKKSSTPQTVSLNRSFKARNHYNNSAPKHNFKTSFI
;
A
#
# COMPACT_ATOMS: atom_id res chain seq x y z
N MET A 1 -51.85 -15.58 19.34
CA MET A 1 -50.45 -15.28 19.69
C MET A 1 -50.28 -13.77 19.67
N HIS A 2 -50.43 -13.11 20.83
CA HIS A 2 -50.27 -11.67 20.98
C HIS A 2 -48.78 -11.36 21.16
N LEU A 3 -48.18 -10.71 20.16
CA LEU A 3 -46.78 -10.25 20.19
C LEU A 3 -46.74 -8.88 20.88
N ILE A 4 -46.66 -8.89 22.21
CA ILE A 4 -46.42 -7.70 23.06
C ILE A 4 -44.95 -7.77 23.49
N ASP A 5 -44.06 -7.62 22.51
CA ASP A 5 -42.64 -7.20 22.59
C ASP A 5 -42.04 -7.50 21.22
N ARG A 6 -42.16 -6.56 20.27
CA ARG A 6 -41.60 -6.69 18.92
C ARG A 6 -40.20 -6.12 18.87
N THR A 7 -39.26 -6.79 19.53
CA THR A 7 -37.83 -6.55 19.28
C THR A 7 -37.30 -7.74 18.48
N THR A 8 -36.54 -7.46 17.43
CA THR A 8 -35.79 -8.47 16.69
C THR A 8 -34.37 -7.98 16.48
N ASP A 9 -33.44 -8.89 16.74
CA ASP A 9 -31.99 -8.77 16.77
C ASP A 9 -31.32 -9.19 15.45
N GLU A 10 -32.11 -9.67 14.49
CA GLU A 10 -31.64 -10.24 13.23
C GLU A 10 -31.93 -9.29 12.06
N PHE A 11 -30.86 -8.90 11.36
CA PHE A 11 -30.88 -7.95 10.24
C PHE A 11 -31.93 -8.32 9.17
N ARG A 12 -32.09 -9.62 8.89
CA ARG A 12 -33.07 -10.13 7.92
C ARG A 12 -34.51 -9.80 8.28
N PHE A 13 -34.89 -9.87 9.56
CA PHE A 13 -36.25 -9.57 10.00
C PHE A 13 -36.52 -8.07 10.03
N CYS A 14 -35.50 -7.23 10.28
CA CYS A 14 -35.60 -5.78 10.11
C CYS A 14 -35.95 -5.38 8.68
N CYS A 15 -35.42 -6.08 7.68
CA CYS A 15 -35.73 -5.81 6.27
C CYS A 15 -37.11 -6.33 5.84
N LEU A 16 -37.61 -7.39 6.47
CA LEU A 16 -38.92 -7.99 6.16
C LEU A 16 -40.09 -7.26 6.86
N ALA A 17 -39.87 -6.76 8.07
CA ALA A 17 -40.92 -6.20 8.92
C ALA A 17 -40.88 -4.66 8.92
N ARG A 18 -41.33 -4.03 7.82
CA ARG A 18 -41.35 -2.56 7.63
C ARG A 18 -42.13 -1.75 8.70
N HIS A 19 -42.86 -2.41 9.61
CA HIS A 19 -43.78 -1.78 10.58
C HIS A 19 -43.44 -2.13 12.05
N VAL A 20 -42.19 -2.51 12.34
CA VAL A 20 -41.73 -2.71 13.72
C VAL A 20 -41.17 -1.39 14.26
N GLU A 21 -41.63 -0.97 15.44
CA GLU A 21 -41.23 0.32 16.06
C GLU A 21 -39.76 0.38 16.45
N THR A 22 -39.13 -0.76 16.77
CA THR A 22 -37.72 -0.85 17.17
C THR A 22 -37.02 -2.06 16.54
N CYS A 23 -35.98 -1.81 15.75
CA CYS A 23 -35.18 -2.85 15.11
C CYS A 23 -33.69 -2.62 15.36
N TYR A 24 -32.97 -3.68 15.75
CA TYR A 24 -31.55 -3.60 16.07
C TYR A 24 -30.77 -4.69 15.33
N PRO A 25 -29.70 -4.33 14.59
CA PRO A 25 -29.32 -2.99 14.21
C PRO A 25 -30.31 -2.38 13.19
N ALA A 26 -30.60 -1.09 13.33
CA ALA A 26 -31.46 -0.39 12.37
C ALA A 26 -30.80 -0.44 10.96
N PRO A 27 -31.56 -0.64 9.87
CA PRO A 27 -30.98 -0.72 8.52
C PRO A 27 -30.13 0.51 8.13
N GLU A 28 -30.45 1.68 8.68
CA GLU A 28 -29.71 2.94 8.49
C GLU A 28 -28.39 3.01 9.29
N SER A 29 -28.21 2.15 10.28
CA SER A 29 -27.00 2.06 11.11
C SER A 29 -25.94 1.10 10.54
N LEU A 30 -26.26 0.36 9.48
CA LEU A 30 -25.31 -0.51 8.81
C LEU A 30 -24.32 0.31 7.99
N GLU A 31 -23.03 0.02 8.19
CA GLU A 31 -21.92 0.75 7.61
C GLU A 31 -21.88 0.65 6.08
N PHE A 32 -22.15 -0.53 5.52
CA PHE A 32 -21.93 -0.81 4.10
C PHE A 32 -23.21 -1.17 3.35
N SER A 33 -24.06 -1.99 3.98
CA SER A 33 -25.17 -2.67 3.33
C SER A 33 -26.50 -1.93 3.48
N SER A 34 -27.38 -2.20 2.53
CA SER A 34 -28.83 -1.96 2.65
C SER A 34 -29.55 -3.31 2.69
N CYS A 35 -30.87 -3.29 2.86
CA CYS A 35 -31.65 -4.51 2.75
C CYS A 35 -31.46 -5.23 1.40
N GLU A 36 -31.27 -4.49 0.32
CA GLU A 36 -31.21 -5.08 -1.02
C GLU A 36 -29.77 -5.39 -1.45
N ASP A 37 -28.80 -4.58 -1.04
CA ASP A 37 -27.45 -4.58 -1.60
C ASP A 37 -26.35 -4.62 -0.54
N LEU A 38 -25.25 -5.32 -0.83
CA LEU A 38 -24.03 -5.39 -0.01
C LEU A 38 -23.37 -4.01 0.14
N MET A 39 -23.30 -3.24 -0.94
CA MET A 39 -22.88 -1.84 -0.91
C MET A 39 -24.01 -0.92 -1.34
N SER A 40 -24.61 -0.18 -0.42
CA SER A 40 -25.74 0.70 -0.73
C SER A 40 -25.37 1.86 -1.68
N ASN A 41 -24.17 2.45 -1.53
CA ASN A 41 -23.75 3.63 -2.28
C ASN A 41 -23.25 3.28 -3.69
N SER A 42 -23.95 3.77 -4.72
CA SER A 42 -23.58 3.53 -6.13
C SER A 42 -22.19 4.04 -6.52
N ILE A 43 -21.71 5.12 -5.90
CA ILE A 43 -20.36 5.66 -6.16
C ILE A 43 -19.31 4.69 -5.63
N LEU A 44 -19.49 4.18 -4.41
CA LEU A 44 -18.58 3.17 -3.83
C LEU A 44 -18.54 1.89 -4.68
N ARG A 45 -19.67 1.48 -5.26
CA ARG A 45 -19.73 0.34 -6.20
C ARG A 45 -18.87 0.56 -7.45
N VAL A 46 -18.91 1.74 -8.04
CA VAL A 46 -18.04 2.05 -9.18
C VAL A 46 -16.58 2.12 -8.73
N CYS A 47 -16.31 2.74 -7.58
CA CYS A 47 -14.97 2.85 -7.03
C CYS A 47 -14.30 1.50 -6.77
N ILE A 48 -15.00 0.52 -6.19
CA ILE A 48 -14.40 -0.78 -5.86
C ILE A 48 -13.95 -1.53 -7.13
N TRP A 49 -14.73 -1.48 -8.20
CA TRP A 49 -14.37 -2.05 -9.51
C TRP A 49 -13.16 -1.32 -10.11
N VAL A 50 -13.20 0.02 -10.16
CA VAL A 50 -12.13 0.82 -10.75
C VAL A 50 -10.82 0.63 -9.98
N LEU A 51 -10.84 0.77 -8.65
CA LEU A 51 -9.66 0.60 -7.81
C LEU A 51 -9.11 -0.82 -7.88
N GLY A 52 -9.98 -1.84 -7.86
CA GLY A 52 -9.57 -3.25 -7.98
C GLY A 52 -8.86 -3.53 -9.30
N VAL A 53 -9.43 -3.08 -10.43
CA VAL A 53 -8.81 -3.26 -11.76
C VAL A 53 -7.50 -2.48 -11.89
N VAL A 54 -7.47 -1.22 -11.42
CA VAL A 54 -6.25 -0.39 -11.47
C VAL A 54 -5.15 -0.99 -10.61
N ALA A 55 -5.45 -1.44 -9.40
CA ALA A 55 -4.48 -2.12 -8.54
C ALA A 55 -3.97 -3.40 -9.18
N LEU A 56 -4.84 -4.23 -9.76
CA LEU A 56 -4.43 -5.49 -10.40
C LEU A 56 -3.53 -5.24 -11.62
N VAL A 57 -4.01 -4.47 -12.59
CA VAL A 57 -3.29 -4.22 -13.85
C VAL A 57 -2.01 -3.40 -13.60
N GLY A 58 -2.09 -2.39 -12.74
CA GLY A 58 -0.98 -1.53 -12.40
C GLY A 58 0.17 -2.31 -11.76
N ASN A 59 -0.12 -3.12 -10.74
CA ASN A 59 0.91 -3.88 -10.05
C ASN A 59 1.48 -5.03 -10.88
N ILE A 60 0.68 -5.72 -11.70
CA ILE A 60 1.19 -6.69 -12.70
C ILE A 60 2.19 -6.00 -13.64
N THR A 61 1.83 -4.82 -14.15
CA THR A 61 2.68 -4.04 -15.06
C THR A 61 4.01 -3.67 -14.39
N VAL A 62 3.98 -3.25 -13.11
CA VAL A 62 5.19 -2.95 -12.33
C VAL A 62 6.08 -4.18 -12.23
N ILE A 63 5.53 -5.35 -11.88
CA ILE A 63 6.29 -6.60 -11.73
C ILE A 63 6.94 -6.99 -13.05
N LEU A 64 6.18 -7.00 -14.15
CA LEU A 64 6.69 -7.34 -15.49
C LEU A 64 7.78 -6.37 -15.93
N TRP A 65 7.56 -5.07 -15.75
CA TRP A 65 8.51 -4.03 -16.15
C TRP A 65 9.83 -4.14 -15.35
N ARG A 66 9.73 -4.28 -14.02
CA ARG A 66 10.87 -4.37 -13.11
C ARG A 66 11.67 -5.66 -13.29
N THR A 67 11.03 -6.75 -13.72
CA THR A 67 11.68 -8.03 -14.00
C THR A 67 12.37 -8.04 -15.36
N LYS A 68 11.72 -7.46 -16.39
CA LYS A 68 12.24 -7.44 -17.77
C LYS A 68 13.40 -6.46 -17.96
N TYR A 69 13.36 -5.29 -17.31
CA TYR A 69 14.37 -4.26 -17.51
C TYR A 69 15.42 -4.28 -16.38
N ARG A 70 16.70 -4.41 -16.76
CA ARG A 70 17.83 -4.30 -15.83
C ARG A 70 17.92 -2.88 -15.25
N ILE A 71 17.47 -2.73 -14.01
CA ILE A 71 17.58 -1.49 -13.25
C ILE A 71 18.88 -1.50 -12.43
N THR A 72 19.53 -0.33 -12.33
CA THR A 72 20.85 -0.16 -11.70
C THR A 72 20.89 -0.59 -10.23
N ASN A 73 19.77 -0.53 -9.50
CA ASN A 73 19.68 -0.97 -8.10
C ASN A 73 18.78 -2.21 -7.97
N LYS A 74 19.40 -3.39 -7.92
CA LYS A 74 18.73 -4.70 -7.84
C LYS A 74 17.89 -4.86 -6.56
N VAL A 75 18.42 -4.44 -5.41
CA VAL A 75 17.72 -4.56 -4.12
C VAL A 75 16.49 -3.68 -4.07
N HIS A 76 16.60 -2.43 -4.52
CA HIS A 76 15.45 -1.52 -4.61
C HIS A 76 14.36 -2.05 -5.55
N SER A 77 14.76 -2.60 -6.70
CA SER A 77 13.82 -3.22 -7.64
C SER A 77 13.12 -4.42 -7.01
N PHE A 78 13.84 -5.24 -6.25
CA PHE A 78 13.29 -6.39 -5.52
C PHE A 78 12.27 -5.97 -4.44
N LEU A 79 12.56 -4.92 -3.67
CA LEU A 79 11.61 -4.41 -2.67
C LEU A 79 10.33 -3.87 -3.32
N ILE A 80 10.44 -3.15 -4.44
CA ILE A 80 9.27 -2.67 -5.20
C ILE A 80 8.45 -3.83 -5.77
N ILE A 81 9.10 -4.89 -6.25
CA ILE A 81 8.38 -6.09 -6.74
C ILE A 81 7.60 -6.73 -5.60
N ASN A 82 8.19 -6.85 -4.41
CA ASN A 82 7.45 -7.38 -3.24
C ASN A 82 6.28 -6.49 -2.86
N LEU A 83 6.45 -5.16 -2.83
CA LEU A 83 5.35 -4.24 -2.58
C LEU A 83 4.21 -4.42 -3.59
N ALA A 84 4.54 -4.54 -4.88
CA ALA A 84 3.56 -4.80 -5.93
C ALA A 84 2.86 -6.16 -5.79
N LEU A 85 3.55 -7.19 -5.27
CA LEU A 85 2.94 -8.47 -4.92
C LEU A 85 1.95 -8.33 -3.76
N GLY A 86 2.27 -7.52 -2.75
CA GLY A 86 1.35 -7.15 -1.68
C GLY A 86 0.10 -6.48 -2.24
N ASP A 87 0.28 -5.36 -2.95
CA ASP A 87 -0.81 -4.55 -3.52
C ASP A 87 -1.69 -5.32 -4.53
N LEU A 88 -1.16 -6.37 -5.18
CA LEU A 88 -1.97 -7.28 -6.00
C LEU A 88 -3.02 -8.03 -5.20
N LEU A 89 -2.68 -8.45 -3.97
CA LEU A 89 -3.61 -9.15 -3.10
C LEU A 89 -4.78 -8.24 -2.70
N MET A 90 -4.54 -6.95 -2.45
CA MET A 90 -5.62 -5.96 -2.27
C MET A 90 -6.50 -5.87 -3.51
N GLY A 91 -5.91 -5.82 -4.72
CA GLY A 91 -6.67 -5.81 -5.97
C GLY A 91 -7.58 -7.03 -6.12
N ILE A 92 -7.08 -8.23 -5.78
CA ILE A 92 -7.87 -9.47 -5.78
C ILE A 92 -9.00 -9.40 -4.75
N TYR A 93 -8.71 -8.97 -3.52
CA TYR A 93 -9.73 -8.75 -2.47
C TYR A 93 -10.86 -7.83 -2.97
N MET A 94 -10.53 -6.68 -3.53
CA MET A 94 -11.51 -5.71 -4.03
C MET A 94 -12.39 -6.30 -5.12
N LEU A 95 -11.81 -7.10 -6.04
CA LEU A 95 -12.57 -7.77 -7.09
C LEU A 95 -13.47 -8.89 -6.56
N ILE A 96 -13.07 -9.59 -5.49
CA ILE A 96 -13.94 -10.56 -4.81
C ILE A 96 -15.18 -9.85 -4.26
N ILE A 97 -15.00 -8.79 -3.48
CA ILE A 97 -16.13 -8.04 -2.89
C ILE A 97 -17.01 -7.41 -3.96
N ALA A 98 -16.42 -6.85 -5.02
CA ALA A 98 -17.16 -6.26 -6.14
C ALA A 98 -17.99 -7.30 -6.91
N GLY A 99 -17.46 -8.51 -7.09
CA GLY A 99 -18.17 -9.62 -7.72
C GLY A 99 -19.33 -10.13 -6.87
N VAL A 100 -19.14 -10.20 -5.55
CA VAL A 100 -20.17 -10.63 -4.59
C VAL A 100 -21.30 -9.60 -4.49
N ASP A 101 -20.97 -8.31 -4.44
CA ASP A 101 -21.97 -7.22 -4.50
C ASP A 101 -22.83 -7.31 -5.76
N ALA A 102 -22.20 -7.58 -6.92
CA ALA A 102 -22.91 -7.75 -8.18
C ALA A 102 -23.77 -9.02 -8.21
N TYR A 103 -23.30 -10.13 -7.63
CA TYR A 103 -23.99 -11.42 -7.66
C TYR A 103 -25.22 -11.46 -6.75
N TYR A 104 -25.15 -10.90 -5.54
CA TYR A 104 -26.24 -10.92 -4.55
C TYR A 104 -27.14 -9.68 -4.57
N ARG A 105 -27.08 -8.90 -5.65
CA ARG A 105 -27.83 -7.66 -5.81
C ARG A 105 -29.34 -7.87 -5.68
N GLY A 106 -30.01 -7.02 -4.91
CA GLY A 106 -31.45 -7.10 -4.65
C GLY A 106 -31.89 -8.19 -3.67
N ILE A 107 -30.99 -9.10 -3.26
CA ILE A 107 -31.31 -10.22 -2.37
C ILE A 107 -30.36 -10.33 -1.18
N TYR A 108 -29.49 -9.33 -0.96
CA TYR A 108 -28.39 -9.43 -0.02
C TYR A 108 -28.84 -9.75 1.41
N PHE A 109 -29.93 -9.16 1.92
CA PHE A 109 -30.42 -9.44 3.27
C PHE A 109 -30.76 -10.92 3.55
N ILE A 110 -31.09 -11.71 2.53
CA ILE A 110 -31.41 -13.14 2.69
C ILE A 110 -30.12 -13.95 2.84
N VAL A 111 -29.05 -13.51 2.17
CA VAL A 111 -27.79 -14.24 2.04
C VAL A 111 -26.67 -13.67 2.92
N ASP A 112 -26.87 -12.52 3.58
CA ASP A 112 -25.87 -11.84 4.41
C ASP A 112 -25.16 -12.78 5.39
N ALA A 113 -25.93 -13.53 6.18
CA ALA A 113 -25.39 -14.47 7.16
C ALA A 113 -24.58 -15.60 6.49
N MET A 114 -25.08 -16.16 5.38
CA MET A 114 -24.37 -17.20 4.63
C MET A 114 -23.08 -16.68 4.00
N TRP A 115 -23.10 -15.46 3.46
CA TRP A 115 -21.94 -14.80 2.89
C TRP A 115 -20.87 -14.54 3.96
N ARG A 116 -21.25 -13.92 5.08
CA ARG A 116 -20.34 -13.55 6.17
C ARG A 116 -19.70 -14.77 6.86
N GLN A 117 -20.41 -15.89 6.92
CA GLN A 117 -19.90 -17.15 7.46
C GLN A 117 -19.11 -17.98 6.41
N SER A 118 -19.10 -17.56 5.15
CA SER A 118 -18.47 -18.34 4.08
C SER A 118 -16.93 -18.29 4.17
N THR A 119 -16.30 -19.38 3.72
CA THR A 119 -14.84 -19.44 3.57
C THR A 119 -14.31 -18.36 2.62
N LEU A 120 -15.09 -17.95 1.60
CA LEU A 120 -14.68 -16.92 0.66
C LEU A 120 -14.61 -15.54 1.33
N CYS A 121 -15.56 -15.20 2.22
CA CYS A 121 -15.51 -13.98 3.00
C CYS A 121 -14.30 -13.96 3.94
N HIS A 122 -14.09 -15.06 4.69
CA HIS A 122 -12.94 -15.16 5.60
C HIS A 122 -11.59 -15.10 4.86
N PHE A 123 -11.50 -15.73 3.68
CA PHE A 123 -10.33 -15.64 2.81
C PHE A 123 -10.12 -14.23 2.24
N ALA A 124 -11.20 -13.54 1.84
CA ALA A 124 -11.13 -12.16 1.40
C ALA A 124 -10.60 -11.25 2.51
N GLY A 125 -11.07 -11.44 3.74
CA GLY A 125 -10.57 -10.75 4.92
C GLY A 125 -9.09 -11.00 5.17
N PHE A 126 -8.65 -12.26 5.13
CA PHE A 126 -7.23 -12.62 5.21
C PHE A 126 -6.39 -11.92 4.14
N LEU A 127 -6.84 -11.89 2.88
CA LEU A 127 -6.14 -11.20 1.80
C LEU A 127 -6.03 -9.69 2.07
N SER A 128 -7.11 -9.07 2.56
CA SER A 128 -7.12 -7.64 2.87
C SER A 128 -6.09 -7.28 3.95
N THR A 129 -6.04 -8.04 5.06
CA THR A 129 -5.09 -7.84 6.15
C THR A 129 -3.66 -8.14 5.71
N LEU A 130 -3.44 -9.24 5.01
CA LEU A 130 -2.11 -9.62 4.54
C LEU A 130 -1.54 -8.55 3.61
N SER A 131 -2.37 -8.09 2.67
CA SER A 131 -1.98 -7.05 1.74
C SER A 131 -1.68 -5.72 2.44
N SER A 132 -2.55 -5.26 3.35
CA SER A 132 -2.38 -3.94 3.99
C SER A 132 -1.12 -3.89 4.83
N GLU A 133 -0.92 -4.88 5.71
CA GLU A 133 0.22 -4.91 6.64
C GLU A 133 1.54 -5.14 5.89
N PHE A 134 1.54 -6.05 4.92
CA PHE A 134 2.73 -6.34 4.15
C PHE A 134 3.20 -5.13 3.34
N SER A 135 2.28 -4.36 2.75
CA SER A 135 2.62 -3.14 2.02
C SER A 135 3.24 -2.08 2.94
N VAL A 136 2.67 -1.83 4.13
CA VAL A 136 3.19 -0.84 5.08
C VAL A 136 4.56 -1.22 5.64
N PHE A 137 4.77 -2.49 6.01
CA PHE A 137 6.09 -2.95 6.46
C PHE A 137 7.12 -2.92 5.33
N THR A 138 6.71 -3.25 4.09
CA THR A 138 7.60 -3.15 2.92
C THR A 138 8.00 -1.69 2.64
N LEU A 139 7.07 -0.74 2.74
CA LEU A 139 7.35 0.70 2.62
C LEU A 139 8.30 1.19 3.70
N THR A 140 8.17 0.66 4.91
CA THR A 140 9.09 0.94 6.03
C THR A 140 10.50 0.45 5.70
N VAL A 141 10.65 -0.79 5.22
CA VAL A 141 11.95 -1.34 4.80
C VAL A 141 12.55 -0.56 3.63
N ILE A 142 11.75 -0.20 2.62
CA ILE A 142 12.18 0.65 1.51
C ILE A 142 12.71 1.99 2.05
N THR A 143 12.01 2.60 2.99
CA THR A 143 12.40 3.88 3.59
C THR A 143 13.69 3.76 4.39
N LEU A 144 13.86 2.70 5.17
CA LEU A 144 15.08 2.45 5.93
C LEU A 144 16.30 2.16 5.03
N ASP A 145 16.13 1.37 3.96
CA ASP A 145 17.20 1.16 2.95
C ASP A 145 17.70 2.49 2.37
N ARG A 146 16.75 3.41 2.09
CA ARG A 146 17.07 4.74 1.59
C ARG A 146 17.73 5.62 2.63
N PHE A 147 17.18 5.63 3.85
CA PHE A 147 17.69 6.39 4.96
C PHE A 147 19.17 6.06 5.21
N VAL A 148 19.51 4.78 5.34
CA VAL A 148 20.90 4.33 5.54
C VAL A 148 21.79 4.75 4.37
N THR A 149 21.32 4.60 3.14
CA THR A 149 22.10 4.94 1.94
C THR A 149 22.36 6.44 1.78
N ILE A 150 21.42 7.29 2.19
CA ILE A 150 21.49 8.76 2.01
C ILE A 150 22.21 9.42 3.19
N VAL A 151 21.88 9.02 4.42
CA VAL A 151 22.41 9.66 5.63
C VAL A 151 23.81 9.17 5.96
N PHE A 152 24.12 7.91 5.65
CA PHE A 152 25.39 7.28 6.01
C PHE A 152 26.11 6.65 4.81
N PRO A 153 26.38 7.42 3.73
CA PRO A 153 26.90 6.88 2.47
C PRO A 153 28.25 6.16 2.60
N LEU A 154 29.05 6.49 3.62
CA LEU A 154 30.40 5.95 3.85
C LEU A 154 30.52 5.11 5.13
N LYS A 155 29.53 5.16 6.03
CA LYS A 155 29.61 4.53 7.36
C LYS A 155 28.92 3.16 7.41
N PHE A 156 27.83 2.98 6.66
CA PHE A 156 27.09 1.71 6.63
C PHE A 156 27.11 1.08 5.24
N ARG A 157 27.23 -0.25 5.20
CA ARG A 157 27.12 -1.02 3.96
C ARG A 157 25.65 -1.07 3.53
N LYS A 158 25.42 -0.85 2.22
CA LYS A 158 24.11 -1.05 1.58
C LYS A 158 23.59 -2.45 1.86
N ILE A 159 22.29 -2.59 2.02
CA ILE A 159 21.63 -3.89 2.17
C ILE A 159 22.02 -4.77 0.97
N LYS A 160 22.59 -5.93 1.24
CA LYS A 160 22.92 -6.93 0.22
C LYS A 160 21.65 -7.69 -0.16
N MET A 161 21.60 -8.21 -1.39
CA MET A 161 20.45 -8.98 -1.89
C MET A 161 20.08 -10.15 -0.96
N LYS A 162 21.06 -10.89 -0.43
CA LYS A 162 20.83 -11.98 0.54
C LYS A 162 20.04 -11.49 1.77
N ASN A 163 20.45 -10.36 2.35
CA ASN A 163 19.79 -9.80 3.53
C ASN A 163 18.41 -9.26 3.19
N ALA A 164 18.25 -8.63 2.02
CA ALA A 164 16.94 -8.19 1.53
C ALA A 164 15.97 -9.36 1.37
N CYS A 165 16.41 -10.49 0.80
CA CYS A 165 15.59 -11.69 0.71
C CYS A 165 15.18 -12.20 2.09
N ILE A 166 16.12 -12.29 3.04
CA ILE A 166 15.83 -12.74 4.41
C ILE A 166 14.80 -11.81 5.07
N ILE A 167 15.00 -10.48 5.02
CA ILE A 167 14.08 -9.50 5.60
C ILE A 167 12.68 -9.65 4.99
N MET A 168 12.57 -9.74 3.67
CA MET A 168 11.27 -9.87 3.01
C MET A 168 10.59 -11.21 3.30
N SER A 169 11.34 -12.32 3.35
CA SER A 169 10.79 -13.62 3.73
C SER A 169 10.27 -13.63 5.17
N LEU A 170 10.99 -13.00 6.11
CA LEU A 170 10.52 -12.84 7.48
C LEU A 170 9.26 -11.98 7.54
N LEU A 171 9.20 -10.87 6.78
CA LEU A 171 8.01 -10.03 6.70
C LEU A 171 6.80 -10.79 6.15
N TRP A 172 6.97 -11.61 5.10
CA TRP A 172 5.90 -12.47 4.59
C TRP A 172 5.38 -13.40 5.68
N ILE A 173 6.27 -14.09 6.38
CA ILE A 173 5.91 -15.01 7.47
C ILE A 173 5.14 -14.27 8.56
N VAL A 174 5.64 -13.11 9.00
CA VAL A 174 4.98 -12.30 10.04
C VAL A 174 3.60 -11.82 9.59
N CYS A 175 3.45 -11.27 8.38
CA CYS A 175 2.16 -10.76 7.90
C CYS A 175 1.15 -11.89 7.66
N ILE A 176 1.60 -13.04 7.14
CA ILE A 176 0.77 -14.23 7.01
C ILE A 176 0.33 -14.71 8.39
N ALA A 177 1.23 -14.77 9.36
CA ALA A 177 0.89 -15.17 10.73
C ALA A 177 -0.15 -14.22 11.33
N LEU A 178 0.07 -12.90 11.25
CA LEU A 178 -0.90 -11.91 11.72
C LEU A 178 -2.27 -12.10 11.05
N SER A 179 -2.30 -12.25 9.73
CA SER A 179 -3.57 -12.42 9.01
C SER A 179 -4.24 -13.78 9.26
N ALA A 180 -3.47 -14.82 9.57
CA ALA A 180 -3.98 -16.17 9.79
C ALA A 180 -4.47 -16.40 11.24
N VAL A 181 -3.97 -15.64 12.23
CA VAL A 181 -4.36 -15.82 13.64
C VAL A 181 -5.89 -15.85 13.83
N PRO A 182 -6.68 -14.89 13.29
CA PRO A 182 -8.12 -14.91 13.47
C PRO A 182 -8.83 -16.07 12.75
N LEU A 183 -8.19 -16.73 11.78
CA LEU A 183 -8.72 -17.92 11.09
C LEU A 183 -8.40 -19.22 11.84
N VAL A 184 -7.22 -19.30 12.44
CA VAL A 184 -6.72 -20.54 13.05
C VAL A 184 -7.16 -20.70 14.50
N VAL A 185 -7.26 -19.62 15.26
CA VAL A 185 -7.58 -19.69 16.70
C VAL A 185 -8.99 -20.26 16.98
N PRO A 186 -10.04 -19.95 16.20
CA PRO A 186 -11.35 -20.60 16.37
C PRO A 186 -11.31 -22.12 16.15
N LEU A 187 -10.37 -22.61 15.33
CA LEU A 187 -10.17 -24.06 15.11
C LEU A 187 -9.52 -24.76 16.31
N MET A 188 -9.07 -24.01 17.32
CA MET A 188 -8.49 -24.53 18.56
C MET A 188 -9.47 -24.44 19.74
N ASP A 189 -10.79 -24.42 19.47
CA ASP A 189 -11.87 -24.26 20.45
C ASP A 189 -11.79 -22.98 21.31
N LEU A 190 -11.07 -21.97 20.82
CA LEU A 190 -10.99 -20.65 21.43
C LEU A 190 -11.91 -19.68 20.68
N ASN A 191 -13.13 -19.49 21.20
CA ASN A 191 -14.17 -18.62 20.61
C ASN A 191 -13.86 -17.11 20.68
N TYR A 192 -12.59 -16.72 20.87
CA TYR A 192 -12.19 -15.31 20.98
C TYR A 192 -12.25 -14.56 19.64
N PHE A 193 -11.93 -15.24 18.54
CA PHE A 193 -11.97 -14.67 17.18
C PHE A 193 -13.20 -15.12 16.40
N ASP A 194 -14.30 -15.46 17.08
CA ASP A 194 -15.49 -15.96 16.40
C ASP A 194 -16.01 -14.95 15.36
N ASN A 195 -16.21 -15.49 14.16
CA ASN A 195 -16.55 -14.80 12.92
C ASN A 195 -15.77 -13.48 12.68
N PHE A 196 -14.50 -13.37 13.09
CA PHE A 196 -13.75 -12.11 13.10
C PHE A 196 -13.78 -11.35 11.77
N TYR A 197 -13.46 -12.03 10.65
CA TYR A 197 -13.51 -11.40 9.33
C TYR A 197 -14.94 -11.16 8.85
N GLY A 198 -15.88 -12.03 9.19
CA GLY A 198 -17.28 -11.93 8.77
C GLY A 198 -18.13 -10.96 9.59
N ARG A 199 -17.56 -10.13 10.47
CA ARG A 199 -18.37 -9.14 11.22
C ARG A 199 -18.87 -8.01 10.35
N SER A 200 -18.18 -7.67 9.26
CA SER A 200 -18.64 -6.72 8.24
C SER A 200 -19.03 -7.45 6.95
N GLY A 201 -19.98 -6.91 6.19
CA GLY A 201 -20.36 -7.47 4.88
C GLY A 201 -19.22 -7.45 3.85
N VAL A 202 -18.27 -6.52 4.00
CA VAL A 202 -17.06 -6.41 3.15
C VAL A 202 -15.88 -7.24 3.67
N CYS A 203 -16.10 -8.05 4.70
CA CYS A 203 -15.14 -9.00 5.26
C CYS A 203 -13.85 -8.38 5.80
N LEU A 204 -13.88 -7.10 6.17
CA LEU A 204 -12.71 -6.35 6.62
C LEU A 204 -12.45 -6.57 8.11
N ALA A 205 -11.19 -6.82 8.49
CA ALA A 205 -10.77 -7.01 9.88
C ALA A 205 -10.67 -5.71 10.71
N LEU A 206 -10.90 -4.55 10.09
CA LEU A 206 -10.85 -3.25 10.74
C LEU A 206 -12.15 -3.02 11.51
N HIS A 207 -12.16 -3.41 12.78
CA HIS A 207 -13.27 -3.08 13.68
C HIS A 207 -12.96 -1.74 14.32
N ILE A 208 -13.69 -0.68 13.97
CA ILE A 208 -13.68 0.63 14.66
C ILE A 208 -15.09 0.84 15.26
N THR A 209 -15.44 0.03 16.27
CA THR A 209 -16.75 0.06 16.94
C THR A 209 -16.61 0.32 18.44
N GLN A 210 -17.62 0.97 19.02
CA GLN A 210 -17.69 1.23 20.47
C GLN A 210 -17.99 -0.03 21.28
N GLU A 211 -18.59 -1.06 20.67
CA GLU A 211 -19.05 -2.27 21.35
C GLU A 211 -17.90 -3.20 21.78
N ARG A 212 -16.67 -2.95 21.29
CA ARG A 212 -15.43 -3.68 21.64
C ARG A 212 -15.63 -5.22 21.71
N PRO A 213 -16.08 -5.86 20.62
CA PRO A 213 -16.26 -7.31 20.60
C PRO A 213 -14.93 -8.06 20.77
N ASN A 214 -14.97 -9.33 21.14
CA ASN A 214 -13.77 -10.16 21.28
C ASN A 214 -12.88 -10.09 20.02
N GLY A 215 -11.57 -9.87 20.19
CA GLY A 215 -10.64 -9.62 19.06
C GLY A 215 -10.58 -8.16 18.58
N TRP A 216 -11.39 -7.25 19.11
CA TRP A 216 -11.25 -5.80 18.90
C TRP A 216 -9.82 -5.30 19.15
N GLU A 217 -9.23 -5.72 20.27
CA GLU A 217 -7.87 -5.30 20.67
C GLU A 217 -6.83 -5.73 19.63
N TYR A 218 -7.03 -6.89 19.04
CA TYR A 218 -6.18 -7.40 17.97
C TYR A 218 -6.29 -6.53 16.70
N SER A 219 -7.51 -6.18 16.28
CA SER A 219 -7.75 -5.26 15.17
C SER A 219 -7.07 -3.91 15.40
N VAL A 220 -7.25 -3.32 16.59
CA VAL A 220 -6.60 -2.06 16.98
C VAL A 220 -5.08 -2.19 16.95
N PHE A 221 -4.54 -3.27 17.50
CA PHE A 221 -3.09 -3.50 17.52
C PHE A 221 -2.51 -3.56 16.10
N VAL A 222 -3.11 -4.36 15.22
CA VAL A 222 -2.63 -4.55 13.84
C VAL A 222 -2.83 -3.27 13.02
N PHE A 223 -4.07 -2.79 12.88
CA PHE A 223 -4.39 -1.71 11.95
C PHE A 223 -4.08 -0.30 12.47
N LEU A 224 -3.98 -0.09 13.79
CA LEU A 224 -3.68 1.24 14.34
C LEU A 224 -2.28 1.29 14.94
N VAL A 225 -1.93 0.39 15.88
CA VAL A 225 -0.66 0.51 16.63
C VAL A 225 0.55 0.23 15.73
N LEU A 226 0.59 -0.91 15.04
CA LEU A 226 1.72 -1.27 14.16
C LEU A 226 1.88 -0.29 13.00
N ASN A 227 0.75 0.13 12.43
CA ASN A 227 0.71 1.12 11.35
C ASN A 227 1.21 2.49 11.84
N PHE A 228 0.77 2.97 13.00
CA PHE A 228 1.25 4.22 13.59
C PHE A 228 2.77 4.20 13.86
N LEU A 229 3.30 3.09 14.39
CA LEU A 229 4.74 2.92 14.58
C LEU A 229 5.50 2.98 13.25
N SER A 230 4.97 2.34 12.21
CA SER A 230 5.55 2.33 10.86
C SER A 230 5.56 3.74 10.26
N PHE A 231 4.44 4.46 10.30
CA PHE A 231 4.36 5.84 9.80
C PHE A 231 5.24 6.81 10.57
N THR A 232 5.32 6.68 11.88
CA THR A 232 6.22 7.50 12.70
C THR A 232 7.68 7.26 12.31
N THR A 233 8.09 6.00 12.18
CA THR A 233 9.43 5.62 11.72
C THR A 233 9.74 6.21 10.35
N ILE A 234 8.80 6.05 9.42
CA ILE A 234 8.90 6.57 8.06
C ILE A 234 9.04 8.11 8.09
N ALA A 235 8.16 8.82 8.81
CA ALA A 235 8.16 10.27 8.89
C ALA A 235 9.48 10.82 9.44
N ILE A 236 9.97 10.27 10.56
CA ILE A 236 11.26 10.66 11.15
C ILE A 236 12.40 10.44 10.15
N ALA A 237 12.43 9.28 9.48
CA ALA A 237 13.44 8.97 8.49
C ALA A 237 13.43 9.97 7.32
N TYR A 238 12.25 10.36 6.81
CA TYR A 238 12.16 11.36 5.73
C TYR A 238 12.52 12.77 6.17
N LEU A 239 12.06 13.21 7.33
CA LEU A 239 12.44 14.51 7.90
C LEU A 239 13.96 14.61 8.01
N TRP A 240 14.59 13.57 8.56
CA TRP A 240 16.05 13.52 8.68
C TRP A 240 16.75 13.47 7.32
N MET A 241 16.28 12.65 6.39
CA MET A 241 16.79 12.61 5.01
C MET A 241 16.70 13.99 4.35
N PHE A 242 15.62 14.74 4.58
CA PHE A 242 15.44 16.09 4.06
C PHE A 242 16.45 17.08 4.66
N PHE A 243 16.66 17.05 5.98
CA PHE A 243 17.67 17.88 6.64
C PHE A 243 19.09 17.59 6.13
N VAL A 244 19.46 16.31 6.05
CA VAL A 244 20.77 15.89 5.52
C VAL A 244 20.92 16.31 4.06
N ALA A 245 19.91 16.04 3.23
CA ALA A 245 19.89 16.45 1.83
C ALA A 245 20.10 17.96 1.65
N LYS A 246 19.45 18.79 2.47
CA LYS A 246 19.60 20.26 2.43
C LYS A 246 21.03 20.67 2.78
N ASN A 247 21.58 20.12 3.86
CA ASN A 247 22.93 20.43 4.33
C ASN A 247 24.01 19.94 3.34
N THR A 248 23.86 18.75 2.77
CA THR A 248 24.80 18.19 1.79
C THR A 248 24.74 18.91 0.43
N THR A 249 23.56 19.40 0.01
CA THR A 249 23.43 20.18 -1.24
C THR A 249 24.14 21.53 -1.15
N ILE A 250 24.21 22.11 0.06
CA ILE A 250 24.96 23.34 0.33
C ILE A 250 26.47 23.05 0.29
N ALA A 251 26.92 21.87 0.76
CA ALA A 251 28.32 21.51 0.85
C ALA A 251 28.95 20.96 -0.45
N VAL A 252 28.19 20.25 -1.31
CA VAL A 252 28.75 19.58 -2.51
C VAL A 252 27.80 19.67 -3.71
N ARG A 253 28.17 20.46 -4.73
CA ARG A 253 27.46 20.56 -6.03
C ARG A 253 27.94 19.50 -7.03
N THR A 254 27.79 18.21 -6.74
CA THR A 254 28.04 17.15 -7.75
C THR A 254 26.75 16.67 -8.41
N PRO A 255 26.78 16.27 -9.71
CA PRO A 255 25.60 15.78 -10.43
C PRO A 255 25.04 14.45 -9.87
N GLU A 256 25.87 13.61 -9.26
CA GLU A 256 25.43 12.38 -8.59
C GLU A 256 24.55 12.67 -7.35
N HIS A 257 24.92 13.66 -6.52
CA HIS A 257 24.09 14.11 -5.40
C HIS A 257 22.72 14.62 -5.85
N LYS A 258 22.63 15.28 -7.01
CA LYS A 258 21.34 15.74 -7.57
C LYS A 258 20.41 14.58 -7.94
N ILE A 259 20.93 13.42 -8.35
CA ILE A 259 20.14 12.23 -8.68
C ILE A 259 19.59 11.58 -7.41
N HIS A 260 20.46 11.37 -6.40
CA HIS A 260 20.05 10.82 -5.10
C HIS A 260 19.02 11.71 -4.39
N ASN A 261 19.21 13.03 -4.41
CA ASN A 261 18.32 13.97 -3.76
C ASN A 261 16.94 14.08 -4.47
N ARG A 262 16.90 13.86 -5.79
CA ARG A 262 15.64 13.84 -6.56
C ARG A 262 14.90 12.51 -6.44
N MET A 263 15.61 11.40 -6.22
CA MET A 263 14.99 10.11 -5.88
C MET A 263 14.37 10.14 -4.48
N ALA A 264 15.07 10.68 -3.47
CA ALA A 264 14.55 10.82 -2.10
C ALA A 264 13.24 11.63 -2.04
N ARG A 265 13.18 12.77 -2.75
CA ARG A 265 11.98 13.61 -2.87
C ARG A 265 10.79 12.89 -3.52
N ARG A 266 11.03 11.89 -4.36
CA ARG A 266 9.97 11.09 -5.00
C ARG A 266 9.40 10.05 -4.04
N MET A 267 10.26 9.47 -3.20
CA MET A 267 9.86 8.52 -2.17
C MET A 267 9.11 9.25 -1.05
N MET A 268 9.43 10.52 -0.81
CA MET A 268 8.62 11.43 0.02
C MET A 268 7.18 11.59 -0.51
N PHE A 269 6.95 11.70 -1.83
CA PHE A 269 5.59 11.77 -2.37
C PHE A 269 4.81 10.46 -2.17
N ILE A 270 5.45 9.30 -2.37
CA ILE A 270 4.85 7.98 -2.11
C ILE A 270 4.46 7.83 -0.64
N VAL A 271 5.34 8.26 0.25
CA VAL A 271 5.10 8.20 1.69
C VAL A 271 4.05 9.19 2.16
N MET A 272 4.00 10.38 1.54
CA MET A 272 2.91 11.33 1.80
C MET A 272 1.59 10.76 1.33
N THR A 273 1.49 10.14 0.15
CA THR A 273 0.22 9.54 -0.29
C THR A 273 -0.25 8.46 0.67
N ASP A 274 0.65 7.62 1.16
CA ASP A 274 0.36 6.56 2.14
C ASP A 274 -0.07 7.15 3.50
N PHE A 275 0.70 8.09 4.07
CA PHE A 275 0.35 8.78 5.31
C PHE A 275 -1.02 9.46 5.24
N TRP A 276 -1.32 10.13 4.12
CA TRP A 276 -2.61 10.79 3.91
C TRP A 276 -3.77 9.79 3.71
N CYS A 277 -3.51 8.59 3.20
CA CYS A 277 -4.52 7.52 3.14
C CYS A 277 -4.79 6.92 4.53
N TRP A 278 -3.80 6.87 5.41
CA TRP A 278 -3.97 6.30 6.76
C TRP A 278 -4.44 7.31 7.81
N MET A 279 -4.20 8.61 7.61
CA MET A 279 -4.67 9.68 8.51
C MET A 279 -6.17 9.56 8.83
N PRO A 280 -7.09 9.40 7.86
CA PRO A 280 -8.51 9.20 8.14
C PRO A 280 -8.80 8.00 9.05
N ILE A 281 -8.13 6.87 8.84
CA ILE A 281 -8.31 5.65 9.64
C ILE A 281 -7.87 5.90 11.09
N ILE A 282 -6.72 6.53 11.29
CA ILE A 282 -6.19 6.84 12.62
C ILE A 282 -7.11 7.83 13.35
N LEU A 283 -7.60 8.86 12.65
CA LEU A 283 -8.53 9.83 13.21
C LEU A 283 -9.85 9.16 13.64
N LEU A 284 -10.40 8.29 12.79
CA LEU A 284 -11.60 7.50 13.15
C LEU A 284 -11.33 6.61 14.37
N GLY A 285 -10.16 5.94 14.44
CA GLY A 285 -9.76 5.15 15.60
C GLY A 285 -9.72 5.97 16.90
N ILE A 286 -9.15 7.18 16.85
CA ILE A 286 -9.09 8.10 17.99
C ILE A 286 -10.50 8.56 18.41
N ILE A 287 -11.34 8.95 17.45
CA ILE A 287 -12.73 9.37 17.68
C ILE A 287 -13.54 8.25 18.35
N SER A 288 -13.38 7.01 17.87
CA SER A 288 -14.00 5.83 18.48
C SER A 288 -13.50 5.58 19.90
N PHE A 289 -12.21 5.81 20.17
CA PHE A 289 -11.63 5.65 21.50
C PHE A 289 -12.22 6.63 22.52
N TYR A 290 -12.51 7.87 22.11
CA TYR A 290 -13.20 8.88 22.92
C TYR A 290 -14.72 8.65 23.05
N GLY A 291 -15.26 7.55 22.53
CA GLY A 291 -16.67 7.22 22.69
C GLY A 291 -17.61 8.05 21.80
N VAL A 292 -17.10 8.66 20.72
CA VAL A 292 -17.93 9.36 19.73
C VAL A 292 -18.40 8.38 18.67
N LYS A 293 -19.71 8.39 18.35
CA LYS A 293 -20.28 7.50 17.34
C LYS A 293 -19.84 7.95 15.95
N ILE A 294 -19.25 7.03 15.19
CA ILE A 294 -18.79 7.30 13.82
C ILE A 294 -19.97 7.14 12.85
N PRO A 295 -20.21 8.10 11.95
CA PRO A 295 -21.19 7.94 10.90
C PRO A 295 -20.86 6.71 10.04
N PRO A 296 -21.80 5.76 9.85
CA PRO A 296 -21.53 4.50 9.12
C PRO A 296 -21.00 4.75 7.70
N GLN A 297 -21.52 5.80 7.03
CA GLN A 297 -21.06 6.24 5.71
C GLN A 297 -19.59 6.69 5.70
N ALA A 298 -19.12 7.39 6.74
CA ALA A 298 -17.73 7.86 6.81
C ALA A 298 -16.76 6.68 6.92
N PHE A 299 -17.12 5.69 7.74
CA PHE A 299 -16.36 4.44 7.85
C PHE A 299 -16.31 3.69 6.51
N ALA A 300 -17.45 3.58 5.82
CA ALA A 300 -17.51 2.92 4.51
C ALA A 300 -16.62 3.55 3.44
N TRP A 301 -16.59 4.89 3.36
CA TRP A 301 -15.67 5.60 2.46
C TRP A 301 -14.22 5.32 2.80
N VAL A 302 -13.87 5.33 4.08
CA VAL A 302 -12.49 5.07 4.50
C VAL A 302 -12.07 3.63 4.18
N ALA A 303 -12.92 2.65 4.49
CA ALA A 303 -12.65 1.23 4.28
C ALA A 303 -12.64 0.81 2.80
N VAL A 304 -13.60 1.26 2.00
CA VAL A 304 -13.77 0.81 0.60
C VAL A 304 -12.99 1.66 -0.39
N PHE A 305 -12.79 2.95 -0.10
CA PHE A 305 -12.10 3.85 -1.02
C PHE A 305 -10.68 4.18 -0.55
N VAL A 306 -10.53 4.73 0.66
CA VAL A 306 -9.25 5.29 1.10
C VAL A 306 -8.18 4.22 1.33
N LEU A 307 -8.52 3.14 2.03
CA LEU A 307 -7.56 2.06 2.33
C LEU A 307 -7.01 1.41 1.05
N PRO A 308 -7.83 1.01 0.06
CA PRO A 308 -7.33 0.37 -1.16
C PRO A 308 -6.74 1.35 -2.18
N LEU A 309 -7.01 2.66 -2.06
CA LEU A 309 -6.47 3.68 -2.97
C LEU A 309 -4.94 3.66 -3.00
N ASN A 310 -4.31 3.42 -1.84
CA ASN A 310 -2.85 3.34 -1.74
C ASN A 310 -2.25 2.28 -2.68
N ALA A 311 -2.84 1.08 -2.70
CA ALA A 311 -2.43 -0.03 -3.56
C ALA A 311 -2.60 0.29 -5.06
N ALA A 312 -3.61 1.09 -5.43
CA ALA A 312 -3.85 1.53 -6.80
C ALA A 312 -2.91 2.67 -7.25
N VAL A 313 -2.55 3.57 -6.34
CA VAL A 313 -1.68 4.73 -6.61
C VAL A 313 -0.22 4.31 -6.71
N ASN A 314 0.23 3.35 -5.90
CA ASN A 314 1.60 2.85 -5.85
C ASN A 314 2.22 2.58 -7.24
N PRO A 315 1.60 1.78 -8.13
CA PRO A 315 2.09 1.56 -9.50
C PRO A 315 2.37 2.82 -10.31
N THR A 316 1.48 3.81 -10.23
CA THR A 316 1.61 5.05 -11.00
C THR A 316 2.84 5.82 -10.55
N LEU A 317 3.08 5.90 -9.24
CA LEU A 317 4.23 6.57 -8.65
C LEU A 317 5.55 5.87 -9.00
N TYR A 318 5.59 4.53 -9.01
CA TYR A 318 6.79 3.77 -9.36
C TYR A 318 7.09 3.70 -10.87
N THR A 319 6.05 3.69 -11.71
CA THR A 319 6.17 3.50 -13.17
C THR A 319 6.39 4.83 -13.89
N LEU A 320 5.62 5.88 -13.59
CA LEU A 320 5.83 7.21 -14.16
C LEU A 320 7.22 7.76 -13.80
N SER A 321 7.69 7.46 -12.59
CA SER A 321 9.01 7.88 -12.13
C SER A 321 10.17 7.18 -12.85
N THR A 322 9.98 5.96 -13.38
CA THR A 322 10.98 5.23 -14.17
C THR A 322 10.91 5.56 -15.66
N LEU A 323 9.72 5.76 -16.23
CA LEU A 323 9.52 6.11 -17.64
C LEU A 323 10.10 7.49 -17.99
N VAL A 324 9.87 8.50 -17.15
CA VAL A 324 10.44 9.86 -17.33
C VAL A 324 11.97 9.82 -17.30
N TYR A 325 12.57 8.92 -16.50
CA TYR A 325 14.02 8.78 -16.43
C TYR A 325 14.61 8.13 -17.68
N ARG A 326 13.98 7.06 -18.22
CA ARG A 326 14.41 6.47 -19.49
C ARG A 326 14.33 7.48 -20.61
N LYS A 327 13.22 8.24 -20.72
CA LYS A 327 13.04 9.28 -21.74
C LYS A 327 14.12 10.36 -21.67
N LYS A 328 14.58 10.71 -20.45
CA LYS A 328 15.67 11.68 -20.24
C LYS A 328 17.05 11.11 -20.55
N SER A 329 17.29 9.82 -20.26
CA SER A 329 18.53 9.10 -20.60
C SER A 329 18.65 8.77 -22.09
N SER A 330 17.53 8.67 -22.80
CA SER A 330 17.47 8.41 -24.25
C SER A 330 17.40 9.68 -25.09
N THR A 331 17.56 10.88 -24.49
CA THR A 331 17.86 12.09 -25.27
C THR A 331 19.28 11.89 -25.82
N PRO A 332 19.49 11.81 -27.14
CA PRO A 332 20.83 11.65 -27.68
C PRO A 332 21.69 12.83 -27.23
N GLN A 333 22.87 12.56 -26.70
CA GLN A 333 23.98 13.52 -26.73
C GLN A 333 24.42 13.68 -28.18
N THR A 334 23.57 14.27 -29.02
CA THR A 334 23.97 14.76 -30.32
C THR A 334 24.62 16.12 -30.12
N VAL A 335 25.93 16.13 -30.40
CA VAL A 335 26.80 17.29 -30.69
C VAL A 335 27.46 17.99 -29.50
N SER A 336 28.59 17.43 -29.04
CA SER A 336 29.78 18.24 -28.72
C SER A 336 31.13 17.53 -28.91
N LEU A 337 31.16 16.34 -29.56
CA LEU A 337 32.41 15.63 -29.87
C LEU A 337 33.21 16.20 -31.07
N ASN A 338 32.71 17.24 -31.75
CA ASN A 338 33.40 17.85 -32.90
C ASN A 338 34.31 19.05 -32.58
N ARG A 339 34.48 19.47 -31.31
CA ARG A 339 35.46 20.52 -30.97
C ARG A 339 36.86 19.98 -30.62
N SER A 340 37.01 18.69 -30.30
CA SER A 340 38.31 18.08 -29.96
C SER A 340 39.11 17.65 -31.19
N PHE A 341 38.45 17.18 -32.25
CA PHE A 341 39.15 16.70 -33.46
C PHE A 341 39.61 17.82 -34.41
N LYS A 342 38.97 19.00 -34.38
CA LYS A 342 39.36 20.12 -35.25
C LYS A 342 40.55 20.94 -34.70
N ALA A 343 40.80 20.87 -33.38
CA ALA A 343 41.96 21.52 -32.76
C ALA A 343 43.26 20.70 -32.92
N ARG A 344 43.15 19.37 -33.10
CA ARG A 344 44.32 18.49 -33.27
C ARG A 344 44.91 18.50 -34.68
N ASN A 345 44.08 18.75 -35.70
CA ASN A 345 44.55 18.84 -37.09
C ASN A 345 45.16 20.20 -37.45
N HIS A 346 44.94 21.26 -36.66
CA HIS A 346 45.55 22.57 -36.94
C HIS A 346 46.95 22.73 -36.33
N TYR A 347 47.35 21.84 -35.39
CA TYR A 347 48.67 21.85 -34.75
C TYR A 347 49.70 20.97 -35.47
N ASN A 348 49.24 19.98 -36.25
CA ASN A 348 50.13 19.03 -36.96
C ASN A 348 50.65 19.55 -38.32
N ASN A 349 50.20 20.71 -38.80
CA ASN A 349 50.64 21.28 -40.08
C ASN A 349 51.67 22.41 -39.96
N SER A 350 52.16 22.71 -38.76
CA SER A 350 53.03 23.88 -38.52
C SER A 350 54.31 23.61 -37.72
N ALA A 351 54.71 22.35 -37.54
CA ALA A 351 55.99 22.01 -36.89
C ALA A 351 57.09 21.72 -37.94
N PRO A 352 58.26 22.39 -37.90
CA PRO A 352 59.34 22.20 -38.85
C PRO A 352 60.07 20.88 -38.63
N LYS A 353 60.38 20.18 -39.73
CA LYS A 353 61.20 18.95 -39.74
C LYS A 353 62.66 19.31 -39.43
N HIS A 354 63.17 18.93 -38.26
CA HIS A 354 64.59 18.80 -38.02
C HIS A 354 65.00 17.33 -38.05
N ASN A 355 65.70 16.94 -39.10
CA ASN A 355 66.48 15.71 -39.17
C ASN A 355 67.74 15.90 -38.32
N PHE A 356 68.07 14.95 -37.43
CA PHE A 356 69.46 14.67 -37.14
C PHE A 356 69.71 13.20 -36.81
N LYS A 357 70.82 12.71 -37.35
CA LYS A 357 71.29 11.33 -37.47
C LYS A 357 71.75 10.73 -36.14
N THR A 358 71.59 9.41 -36.06
CA THR A 358 72.40 8.38 -35.40
C THR A 358 73.84 8.77 -34.98
N SER A 359 74.28 8.37 -33.78
CA SER A 359 75.23 7.26 -33.56
C SER A 359 75.43 6.94 -32.07
N PHE A 360 75.71 5.65 -31.79
CA PHE A 360 76.44 5.07 -30.65
C PHE A 360 77.53 6.03 -30.08
N ILE A 361 77.85 6.08 -28.78
CA ILE A 361 78.08 5.05 -27.74
C ILE A 361 77.55 5.58 -26.40
#